data_AF-A0AAW7DJ87-F1
#
_entry.id   AF-A0AAW7DJ87-F1
#
_cell.length_a   1.000
_cell.length_b   1.000
_cell.length_c   1.000
_cell.angle_alpha   90.00
_cell.angle_beta   90.00
_cell.angle_gamma   90.00
#
_symmetry.space_group_name_H-M   'P 1'
#
loop_
_entity.id
_entity.type
_entity.pdbx_description
1 polymer ?
#
loop_
_entity_poly.entity_id
_entity_poly.type
_entity_poly.pdbx_seq_one_letter_code
_entity_poly.pdbx_strand_id
1 'polypeptide(L)' 'MSETKIKVGSIVCLNSDQTDNPDLFTVGSIEYGTHDTNIAVVYWFDSNTKDLKSFKVHVGALTVLE' A
#
# COMPACT_ATOMS: atom_id res chain seq x y z
N MET A 1 4.22 7.13 19.93
CA MET A 1 4.01 6.81 18.50
C MET A 1 2.80 5.90 18.43
N SER A 2 1.82 6.20 17.57
CA SER A 2 0.62 5.36 17.40
C SER A 2 0.93 4.24 16.42
N GLU A 3 0.66 2.98 16.80
CA GLU A 3 0.82 1.83 15.91
C GLU A 3 -0.36 1.77 14.93
N THR A 4 -0.08 2.07 13.67
CA THR A 4 -1.08 1.99 12.61
C THR A 4 -1.21 0.56 12.09
N LYS A 5 -2.37 -0.07 12.32
CA LYS A 5 -2.64 -1.45 11.90
C LYS A 5 -3.32 -1.50 10.53
N ILE A 6 -2.58 -1.87 9.49
CA ILE A 6 -3.10 -2.05 8.13
C ILE A 6 -3.80 -3.41 8.03
N LYS A 7 -4.98 -3.44 7.40
CA LYS A 7 -5.75 -4.66 7.14
C LYS A 7 -5.92 -4.89 5.65
N VAL A 8 -6.07 -6.15 5.25
CA VAL A 8 -6.52 -6.50 3.89
C VAL A 8 -7.88 -5.83 3.61
N GLY A 9 -8.01 -5.26 2.42
CA GLY A 9 -9.16 -4.45 1.99
C GLY A 9 -9.06 -2.97 2.36
N SER A 10 -8.06 -2.55 3.13
CA SER A 10 -7.84 -1.13 3.43
C SER A 10 -7.38 -0.40 2.16
N ILE A 11 -7.81 0.86 2.04
CA ILE A 11 -7.26 1.79 1.05
C ILE A 11 -6.08 2.48 1.71
N VAL A 12 -4.93 2.48 1.04
CA VAL A 12 -3.72 3.14 1.49
C VAL A 12 -3.27 4.16 0.45
N CYS A 13 -2.72 5.25 0.94
CA CYS A 13 -2.04 6.25 0.12
C CYS A 13 -0.55 5.97 0.19
N LEU A 14 0.10 5.91 -0.97
CA LEU A 14 1.56 5.90 -1.01
C LEU A 14 2.03 7.31 -1.37
N ASN A 15 2.79 7.92 -0.46
CA ASN A 15 3.52 9.13 -0.79
C ASN A 15 4.66 8.75 -1.74
N SER A 16 4.43 8.95 -3.02
CA SER A 16 5.48 9.01 -4.02
C SER A 16 5.98 10.45 -4.04
N ASP A 17 7.28 10.67 -3.75
CA ASP A 17 7.93 11.99 -3.85
C ASP A 17 7.88 12.58 -5.29
N GLN A 18 7.27 11.87 -6.24
CA GLN A 18 7.26 12.23 -7.67
C GLN A 18 5.87 12.57 -8.21
N THR A 19 4.81 12.57 -7.40
CA THR A 19 3.45 12.80 -7.88
C THR A 19 2.63 13.69 -6.93
N ASP A 20 2.22 14.86 -7.42
CA ASP A 20 1.32 15.80 -6.71
C ASP A 20 -0.09 15.21 -6.45
N ASN A 21 -0.39 14.04 -7.02
CA ASN A 21 -1.57 13.25 -6.69
C ASN A 21 -1.15 11.98 -5.94
N PRO A 22 -1.65 11.75 -4.72
CA PRO A 22 -1.45 10.50 -4.02
C PRO A 22 -2.17 9.37 -4.76
N ASP A 23 -1.42 8.39 -5.25
CA ASP A 23 -2.04 7.18 -5.78
C ASP A 23 -2.67 6.39 -4.62
N LEU A 24 -3.94 6.04 -4.79
CA LEU A 24 -4.70 5.23 -3.85
C LEU A 24 -4.63 3.76 -4.24
N PHE A 25 -4.27 2.91 -3.29
CA PHE A 25 -4.12 1.48 -3.51
C PHE A 25 -4.96 0.68 -2.53
N THR A 26 -5.48 -0.46 -2.98
CA THR A 26 -6.16 -1.42 -2.11
C THR A 26 -5.19 -2.50 -1.66
N VAL A 27 -5.13 -2.77 -0.36
CA VAL A 27 -4.30 -3.86 0.19
C VAL A 27 -4.99 -5.19 -0.07
N GLY A 28 -4.42 -6.07 -0.89
CA GLY A 28 -5.02 -7.38 -1.16
C GLY A 28 -4.46 -8.52 -0.33
N SER A 29 -3.18 -8.45 0.09
CA SER A 29 -2.60 -9.42 1.02
C SER A 29 -1.46 -8.79 1.83
N ILE A 30 -1.18 -9.40 2.99
CA ILE A 30 -0.07 -9.01 3.87
C ILE A 30 0.74 -10.27 4.17
N GLU A 31 2.02 -10.25 3.81
CA GLU A 31 3.01 -11.26 4.13
C GLU A 31 3.75 -10.79 5.40
N TYR A 32 3.58 -11.50 6.50
CA TYR A 32 4.25 -11.20 7.77
C TYR A 32 5.64 -11.84 7.79
N GLY A 33 6.69 -11.02 7.68
CA GLY A 33 8.08 -11.45 7.77
C GLY A 33 8.53 -11.66 9.21
N THR A 34 9.65 -12.35 9.41
CA THR A 34 10.19 -12.69 10.75
C THR A 34 10.95 -11.57 11.46
N HIS A 35 11.08 -10.38 10.86
CA HIS A 35 11.87 -9.26 11.42
C HIS A 35 11.30 -7.89 11.03
N ASP A 36 10.07 -7.57 11.44
CA ASP A 36 9.39 -6.28 11.22
C ASP A 36 9.24 -5.83 9.75
N THR A 37 9.65 -6.68 8.81
CA THR A 37 9.48 -6.51 7.38
C THR A 37 8.15 -7.11 6.95
N ASN A 38 7.06 -6.52 7.44
CA ASN A 38 5.74 -6.79 6.89
C ASN A 38 5.70 -6.26 5.46
N ILE A 39 5.29 -7.09 4.52
CA ILE A 39 5.15 -6.73 3.11
C ILE A 39 3.66 -6.75 2.78
N ALA A 40 3.13 -5.67 2.25
CA ALA A 40 1.79 -5.63 1.70
C ALA A 40 1.86 -5.77 0.17
N VAL A 41 0.98 -6.59 -0.39
CA VAL A 41 0.69 -6.55 -1.83
C VAL A 41 -0.47 -5.60 -2.02
N VAL A 42 -0.22 -4.52 -2.75
CA VAL A 42 -1.20 -3.48 -3.04
C VAL A 42 -1.59 -3.52 -4.51
N TYR A 43 -2.83 -3.15 -4.78
CA TYR A 43 -3.45 -3.20 -6.10
C TYR A 43 -4.03 -1.85 -6.45
N TRP A 44 -3.93 -1.49 -7.73
CA TRP A 44 -4.67 -0.36 -8.29
C TRP A 44 -5.11 -0.68 -9.70
N PHE A 45 -6.20 -0.03 -10.10
CA PHE A 45 -6.66 -0.08 -11.47
C PHE A 45 -6.01 1.06 -12.26
N ASP A 46 -5.13 0.71 -13.20
CA ASP A 46 -4.51 1.70 -14.06
C ASP A 46 -5.52 2.14 -15.13
N SER A 47 -6.02 3.37 -15.01
CA SER A 47 -7.02 3.90 -15.93
C SER A 47 -6.50 4.08 -17.36
N ASN A 48 -5.18 4.15 -17.56
CA ASN A 48 -4.56 4.30 -18.87
C ASN A 48 -4.48 2.95 -19.59
N THR A 49 -3.98 1.92 -18.90
CA THR A 49 -3.84 0.58 -19.48
C THR A 49 -5.09 -0.28 -19.35
N LYS A 50 -6.08 0.15 -18.54
CA LYS A 50 -7.28 -0.62 -18.16
C LYS A 50 -6.96 -1.97 -17.49
N ASP A 51 -5.77 -2.07 -16.91
CA ASP A 51 -5.28 -3.27 -16.25
C ASP A 51 -5.32 -3.12 -14.72
N LEU A 52 -5.52 -4.24 -14.05
CA LEU A 52 -5.19 -4.36 -12.63
C LEU A 52 -3.67 -4.52 -12.50
N LYS A 53 -3.01 -3.58 -11.83
CA LYS A 53 -1.59 -3.67 -11.50
C LYS A 53 -1.42 -3.93 -10.01
N SER A 54 -0.30 -4.55 -9.66
CA SER A 54 0.05 -4.82 -8.26
C SER A 54 1.56 -4.74 -8.04
N PHE A 55 1.98 -4.28 -6.86
CA PHE A 55 3.36 -4.43 -6.40
C PHE A 55 3.43 -4.67 -4.89
N LYS A 56 4.62 -5.07 -4.44
CA LYS A 56 4.94 -5.31 -3.02
C LYS A 56 5.52 -4.05 -2.40
N VAL A 57 5.03 -3.68 -1.22
CA VAL A 57 5.50 -2.50 -0.46
C VAL A 57 5.79 -2.88 0.99
N HIS A 58 6.84 -2.30 1.56
CA HIS A 58 7.17 -2.47 2.97
C HIS A 58 6.20 -1.68 3.85
N VAL A 59 5.51 -2.36 4.76
CA VAL A 59 4.50 -1.76 5.65
C VAL A 59 5.12 -0.75 6.62
N GLY A 60 6.39 -0.90 6.99
CA GLY A 60 7.13 0.10 7.78
C GLY A 60 7.31 1.45 7.06
N ALA A 61 7.08 1.51 5.74
CA ALA A 61 7.10 2.73 4.93
C ALA A 61 5.68 3.26 4.63
N LEU A 62 4.62 2.61 5.13
CA LEU A 62 3.23 3.00 4.86
C LEU A 62 2.72 3.95 5.94
N THR A 63 2.34 5.16 5.53
CA THR A 63 1.53 6.06 6.36
C THR A 63 0.06 5.84 5.98
N VAL A 64 -0.76 5.32 6.89
CA VAL A 64 -2.22 5.29 6.67
C VAL A 64 -2.75 6.69 6.93
N LEU A 65 -3.47 7.21 5.95
CA LEU A 65 -4.30 8.40 6.14
C LEU A 65 -5.60 7.93 6.81
N GLU A 66 -5.86 8.41 8.03
CA GLU A 66 -7.19 8.27 8.67
C GLU A 66 -8.21 9.20 8.00
#